data_AF-A0A1F7V9T1-F1
#
_entry.id   AF-A0A1F7V9T1-F1
#
_cell.length_a   1.000
_cell.length_b   1.000
_cell.length_c   1.000
_cell.angle_alpha   90.00
_cell.angle_beta   90.00
_cell.angle_gamma   90.00
#
_symmetry.space_group_name_H-M   'P 1'
#
loop_
_entity.id
_entity.type
_entity.pdbx_description
1 polymer ?
#
loop_
_entity_poly.entity_id
_entity_poly.type
_entity_poly.pdbx_seq_one_letter_code
_entity_poly.pdbx_strand_id
1 'polypeptide(L)'
;MEIQSLKLTLVLITIISSLISGIIGVVISIIYHRMSENRRSKIDTLKQFVGYRNDLKGEKFTKALNEIFIVFQDSGDVLDKLNKFHEIIVSRQTSLANDKFVDLFKAMCKDLSIDPSKYGESLLIKAFNVKE
;
A
#
# COMPACT_ATOMS: atom_id res chain seq x y z
N MET A 1 50.25 30.52 19.17
CA MET A 1 48.89 30.51 19.76
C MET A 1 47.82 30.24 18.69
N GLU A 2 47.88 30.88 17.52
CA GLU A 2 46.90 30.69 16.41
C GLU A 2 46.76 29.26 15.87
N ILE A 3 47.85 28.48 15.81
CA ILE A 3 47.80 27.09 15.29
C ILE A 3 47.01 26.17 16.22
N GLN A 4 47.08 26.38 17.55
CA GLN A 4 46.34 25.57 18.51
C GLN A 4 44.83 25.89 18.49
N SER A 5 44.45 27.17 18.36
CA SER A 5 43.05 27.55 18.20
C SER A 5 42.44 27.01 16.91
N LEU A 6 43.20 27.01 15.81
CA LEU A 6 42.72 26.45 14.53
C LEU A 6 42.43 24.94 14.63
N LYS A 7 43.32 24.18 15.28
CA LYS A 7 43.14 22.73 15.50
C LYS A 7 41.90 22.44 16.34
N LEU A 8 41.65 23.22 17.39
CA LEU A 8 40.47 23.05 18.25
C LEU A 8 39.17 23.28 17.46
N THR A 9 39.13 24.32 16.63
CA THR A 9 37.97 24.63 15.77
C THR A 9 37.69 23.49 14.79
N LEU A 10 38.72 22.92 14.15
CA LEU A 10 38.55 21.79 13.23
C LEU A 10 38.02 20.54 13.92
N VAL A 11 38.53 20.23 15.12
CA VAL A 11 38.03 19.09 15.92
C VAL A 11 36.56 19.29 16.28
N LEU A 12 36.19 20.50 16.73
CA LEU A 12 34.82 20.83 17.11
C LEU A 12 33.86 20.76 15.92
N ILE A 13 34.26 21.29 14.75
CA ILE A 13 33.49 21.17 13.51
C ILE A 13 33.29 19.70 13.13
N THR A 14 34.32 18.88 13.24
CA THR A 14 34.24 17.44 12.91
C THR A 14 33.24 16.73 13.82
N ILE A 15 33.30 16.98 15.13
CA ILE A 15 32.38 16.39 16.11
C ILE A 15 30.94 16.84 15.87
N ILE A 16 30.71 18.13 15.62
CA ILE A 16 29.37 18.65 15.34
C ILE A 16 28.84 18.09 14.03
N SER A 17 29.68 18.01 13.00
CA SER A 17 29.28 17.49 11.68
C SER A 17 28.90 16.01 11.74
N SER A 18 29.67 15.19 12.47
CA SER A 18 29.36 13.77 12.62
C SER A 18 28.07 13.55 13.42
N LEU A 19 27.82 14.38 14.45
CA LEU A 19 26.59 14.33 15.23
C LEU A 19 25.36 14.71 14.38
N ILE A 20 25.44 15.80 13.62
CA ILE A 20 24.35 16.24 12.73
C ILE A 20 24.07 15.19 11.66
N SER A 21 25.11 14.60 11.07
CA SER A 21 24.96 13.55 10.06
C SER A 21 24.23 12.33 10.63
N GLY A 22 24.56 11.90 11.85
CA GLY A 22 23.86 10.82 12.53
C GLY A 22 22.36 11.09 12.72
N ILE A 23 22.01 12.30 13.19
CA ILE A 23 20.61 12.71 13.40
C ILE A 23 19.84 12.71 12.07
N ILE A 24 20.42 13.29 11.01
CA ILE A 24 19.80 13.32 9.68
C ILE A 24 19.56 11.88 9.17
N GLY A 25 20.53 10.98 9.35
CA GLY A 25 20.40 9.58 8.96
C GLY A 25 19.23 8.88 9.66
N VAL A 26 19.05 9.11 10.97
CA VAL A 26 17.92 8.56 11.73
C VAL A 26 16.58 9.11 11.24
N VAL A 27 16.48 10.42 10.99
CA VAL A 27 15.24 11.04 10.50
C VAL A 27 14.84 10.48 9.13
N ILE A 28 15.79 10.38 8.19
CA ILE A 28 15.55 9.80 6.87
C ILE A 28 15.11 8.33 7.01
N SER A 29 15.78 7.58 7.87
CA SER A 29 15.44 6.16 8.12
C SER A 29 14.02 6.00 8.64
N ILE A 30 13.59 6.83 9.58
CA ILE A 30 12.21 6.79 10.12
C ILE A 30 11.18 7.08 9.03
N ILE A 31 11.42 8.10 8.19
CA ILE A 31 10.50 8.46 7.10
C ILE A 31 10.40 7.31 6.10
N TYR A 32 11.55 6.79 5.66
CA TYR A 32 11.59 5.67 4.72
C TYR A 32 10.88 4.43 5.29
N HIS A 33 11.12 4.10 6.55
CA HIS A 33 10.51 2.95 7.20
C HIS A 33 8.99 3.09 7.28
N ARG A 34 8.47 4.26 7.66
CA ARG A 34 7.02 4.53 7.68
C ARG A 34 6.39 4.38 6.28
N MET A 35 7.03 4.91 5.25
CA MET A 35 6.54 4.75 3.87
C MET A 35 6.56 3.29 3.43
N SER A 36 7.61 2.54 3.79
CA SER A 36 7.74 1.13 3.47
C SER A 36 6.66 0.29 4.15
N GLU A 37 6.41 0.52 5.44
CA GLU A 37 5.37 -0.19 6.20
C GLU A 37 3.97 0.09 5.64
N ASN A 38 3.65 1.36 5.34
CA ASN A 38 2.36 1.71 4.72
C ASN A 38 2.17 1.00 3.37
N ARG A 39 3.21 0.98 2.52
CA ARG A 39 3.17 0.28 1.24
C ARG A 39 3.04 -1.24 1.43
N ARG A 40 3.70 -1.80 2.44
CA ARG A 40 3.61 -3.22 2.77
C ARG A 40 2.20 -3.61 3.19
N SER A 41 1.56 -2.85 4.08
CA SER A 41 0.17 -3.07 4.47
C SER A 41 -0.77 -3.06 3.27
N LYS A 42 -0.67 -2.05 2.39
CA LYS A 42 -1.44 -1.97 1.14
C LYS A 42 -1.26 -3.20 0.25
N ILE A 43 -0.01 -3.66 0.08
CA ILE A 43 0.30 -4.87 -0.71
C ILE A 43 -0.33 -6.11 -0.05
N ASP A 44 -0.25 -6.24 1.27
CA ASP A 44 -0.78 -7.41 1.98
C ASP A 44 -2.31 -7.44 1.95
N THR A 45 -2.98 -6.28 2.06
CA THR A 45 -4.43 -6.16 1.83
C THR A 45 -4.80 -6.56 0.39
N LEU A 46 -4.06 -6.07 -0.62
CA LEU A 46 -4.29 -6.44 -2.02
C LEU A 46 -4.14 -7.94 -2.28
N LYS A 47 -3.11 -8.58 -1.70
CA LYS A 47 -2.90 -10.03 -1.78
C LYS A 47 -4.07 -10.79 -1.18
N GLN A 48 -4.57 -10.36 -0.02
CA GLN A 48 -5.71 -11.01 0.64
C GLN A 48 -7.00 -10.83 -0.18
N PHE A 49 -7.25 -9.62 -0.68
CA PHE A 49 -8.38 -9.30 -1.53
C PHE A 49 -8.43 -10.19 -2.78
N VAL A 50 -7.32 -10.33 -3.49
CA VAL A 50 -7.24 -11.21 -4.67
C VAL A 50 -7.23 -12.68 -4.26
N GLY A 51 -6.53 -13.04 -3.18
CA GLY A 51 -6.33 -14.43 -2.75
C GLY A 51 -7.61 -15.12 -2.29
N TYR A 52 -8.53 -14.38 -1.66
CA TYR A 52 -9.80 -14.91 -1.16
C TYR A 52 -10.99 -14.65 -2.09
N ARG A 53 -10.75 -14.20 -3.33
CA ARG A 53 -11.81 -13.90 -4.30
C ARG A 53 -12.65 -15.11 -4.72
N ASN A 54 -12.20 -16.34 -4.41
CA ASN A 54 -12.96 -17.57 -4.64
C ASN A 54 -14.16 -17.73 -3.70
N ASP A 55 -14.12 -17.09 -2.52
CA ASP A 55 -15.22 -17.09 -1.55
C ASP A 55 -15.56 -15.65 -1.15
N LEU A 56 -16.36 -14.99 -1.98
CA LEU A 56 -16.79 -13.60 -1.78
C LEU A 56 -17.65 -13.39 -0.53
N LYS A 57 -18.18 -14.46 0.07
CA LYS A 57 -18.96 -14.42 1.33
C LYS A 57 -18.14 -14.90 2.53
N GLY A 58 -16.91 -15.34 2.29
CA GLY A 58 -16.01 -15.82 3.32
C GLY A 58 -15.51 -14.70 4.21
N GLU A 59 -15.35 -15.00 5.50
CA GLU A 59 -14.87 -14.06 6.52
C GLU A 59 -13.55 -13.37 6.09
N LYS A 60 -12.66 -14.11 5.45
CA LYS A 60 -11.36 -13.60 5.00
C LYS A 60 -11.49 -12.56 3.89
N PHE A 61 -12.41 -12.75 2.96
CA PHE A 61 -12.67 -11.78 1.90
C PHE A 61 -13.34 -10.51 2.47
N THR A 62 -14.34 -10.68 3.34
CA THR A 62 -15.00 -9.57 4.03
C THR A 62 -14.01 -8.76 4.88
N LYS A 63 -13.11 -9.43 5.60
CA LYS A 63 -12.04 -8.78 6.36
C LYS A 63 -11.14 -7.95 5.46
N ALA A 64 -10.65 -8.54 4.35
CA ALA A 64 -9.79 -7.83 3.41
C ALA A 64 -10.51 -6.61 2.80
N LEU A 65 -11.79 -6.74 2.45
CA LEU A 65 -12.60 -5.65 1.89
C LEU A 65 -12.74 -4.48 2.88
N ASN A 66 -13.04 -4.80 4.15
CA ASN A 66 -13.18 -3.81 5.21
C ASN A 66 -11.84 -3.16 5.58
N GLU A 67 -10.71 -3.81 5.32
CA GLU A 67 -9.40 -3.22 5.59
C GLU A 67 -9.02 -2.13 4.55
N ILE A 68 -9.57 -2.21 3.33
CA ILE A 68 -9.22 -1.31 2.22
C ILE A 68 -9.45 0.16 2.58
N PHE A 69 -10.56 0.53 3.23
CA PHE A 69 -10.86 1.94 3.51
C PHE A 69 -9.87 2.56 4.51
N ILE A 70 -9.27 1.76 5.39
CA ILE A 70 -8.27 2.21 6.37
C ILE A 70 -6.90 2.29 5.68
N VAL A 71 -6.49 1.21 5.01
CA VAL A 71 -5.15 1.08 4.46
C VAL A 71 -4.93 1.95 3.21
N PHE A 72 -5.99 2.25 2.47
CA PHE A 72 -6.00 3.17 1.33
C PHE A 72 -6.70 4.50 1.63
N GLN A 73 -6.75 4.93 2.90
CA GLN A 73 -7.40 6.19 3.31
C GLN A 73 -6.89 7.43 2.55
N ASP A 74 -5.61 7.42 2.15
CA ASP A 74 -4.97 8.54 1.42
C ASP A 74 -5.29 8.51 -0.10
N SER A 75 -6.03 7.50 -0.58
CA SER A 75 -6.28 7.25 -1.99
C SER A 75 -7.75 7.47 -2.35
N GLY A 76 -8.08 8.70 -2.75
CA GLY A 76 -9.46 9.05 -3.13
C GLY A 76 -10.03 8.21 -4.27
N ASP A 77 -9.18 7.80 -5.23
CA ASP A 77 -9.57 6.93 -6.36
C ASP A 77 -9.99 5.53 -5.85
N VAL A 78 -9.22 4.94 -4.93
CA VAL A 78 -9.56 3.63 -4.34
C VAL A 78 -10.85 3.71 -3.52
N LEU A 79 -11.02 4.75 -2.71
CA LEU A 79 -12.22 4.93 -1.90
C LEU A 79 -13.49 5.12 -2.75
N ASP A 80 -13.41 5.89 -3.84
CA ASP A 80 -14.52 6.04 -4.79
C ASP A 80 -14.91 4.69 -5.43
N LYS A 81 -13.93 3.91 -5.87
CA LYS A 81 -14.21 2.57 -6.44
C LYS A 81 -14.74 1.59 -5.39
N LEU A 82 -14.26 1.67 -4.15
CA LEU A 82 -14.74 0.82 -3.05
C LEU A 82 -16.21 1.10 -2.75
N ASN A 83 -16.60 2.38 -2.68
CA ASN A 83 -17.99 2.78 -2.45
C ASN A 83 -18.91 2.26 -3.56
N LYS A 84 -18.52 2.43 -4.83
CA LYS A 84 -19.27 1.92 -5.99
C LYS A 84 -19.41 0.40 -5.97
N PHE A 85 -18.36 -0.31 -5.54
CA PHE A 85 -18.41 -1.76 -5.39
C PHE A 85 -19.35 -2.18 -4.25
N HIS A 86 -19.29 -1.51 -3.10
CA HIS A 86 -20.17 -1.74 -1.96
C HIS A 86 -21.65 -1.52 -2.32
N GLU A 87 -21.98 -0.43 -3.01
CA GLU A 87 -23.33 -0.13 -3.49
C GLU A 87 -23.91 -1.27 -4.33
N ILE A 88 -23.12 -1.85 -5.23
CA ILE A 88 -23.56 -2.93 -6.13
C ILE A 88 -23.78 -4.24 -5.38
N ILE A 89 -22.92 -4.56 -4.40
CA ILE A 89 -23.09 -5.73 -3.53
C ILE A 89 -24.39 -5.60 -2.73
N VAL A 90 -24.61 -4.44 -2.10
CA VAL A 90 -25.82 -4.16 -1.31
C VAL A 90 -27.07 -4.22 -2.19
N SER A 91 -26.99 -3.69 -3.41
CA SER A 91 -28.08 -3.67 -4.39
C SER A 91 -28.34 -5.03 -5.07
N ARG A 92 -27.55 -6.07 -4.78
CA ARG A 92 -27.62 -7.43 -5.36
C ARG A 92 -27.57 -7.48 -6.89
N GLN A 93 -26.93 -6.49 -7.54
CA GLN A 93 -26.75 -6.47 -8.99
C GLN A 93 -25.51 -7.30 -9.39
N THR A 94 -25.68 -8.62 -9.43
CA THR A 94 -24.58 -9.58 -9.69
C THR A 94 -23.93 -9.45 -11.06
N SER A 95 -24.62 -8.90 -12.07
CA SER A 95 -24.08 -8.73 -13.42
C SER A 95 -22.96 -7.68 -13.50
N LEU A 96 -22.99 -6.65 -12.65
CA LEU A 96 -22.01 -5.55 -12.64
C LEU A 96 -20.92 -5.71 -11.57
N ALA A 97 -21.06 -6.71 -10.68
CA ALA A 97 -20.15 -6.93 -9.56
C ALA A 97 -18.72 -7.24 -10.03
N ASN A 98 -18.57 -8.02 -11.11
CA ASN A 98 -17.25 -8.39 -11.65
C ASN A 98 -16.49 -7.19 -12.23
N ASP A 99 -17.17 -6.33 -13.00
CA ASP A 99 -16.54 -5.15 -13.58
C ASP A 99 -16.04 -4.20 -12.49
N LYS A 100 -16.82 -4.06 -11.43
CA LYS A 100 -16.53 -3.13 -10.33
C LYS A 100 -15.48 -3.68 -9.38
N PHE A 101 -15.43 -5.01 -9.24
CA PHE A 101 -14.31 -5.71 -8.61
C PHE A 101 -13.00 -5.42 -9.37
N VAL A 102 -13.02 -5.53 -10.70
CA VAL A 102 -11.85 -5.24 -11.55
C VAL A 102 -11.46 -3.76 -11.47
N ASP A 103 -12.43 -2.84 -11.47
CA ASP A 103 -12.19 -1.41 -11.27
C ASP A 103 -11.47 -1.12 -9.95
N LEU A 104 -11.95 -1.72 -8.84
CA LEU A 104 -11.35 -1.58 -7.51
C LEU A 104 -9.92 -2.16 -7.49
N PHE A 105 -9.72 -3.34 -8.08
CA PHE A 105 -8.41 -3.95 -8.21
C PHE A 105 -7.43 -3.05 -8.99
N LYS A 106 -7.86 -2.50 -10.13
CA LYS A 106 -7.06 -1.59 -10.95
C LYS A 106 -6.69 -0.31 -10.18
N ALA A 107 -7.62 0.25 -9.41
CA ALA A 107 -7.36 1.41 -8.57
C ALA A 107 -6.32 1.13 -7.48
N MET A 108 -6.42 -0.01 -6.77
CA MET A 108 -5.42 -0.40 -5.77
C MET A 108 -4.04 -0.66 -6.40
N CYS A 109 -4.00 -1.28 -7.58
CA CYS A 109 -2.74 -1.48 -8.31
C CYS A 109 -2.09 -0.15 -8.68
N LYS A 110 -2.88 0.80 -9.21
CA LYS A 110 -2.41 2.13 -9.59
C LYS A 110 -1.85 2.91 -8.38
N ASP A 111 -2.51 2.85 -7.23
CA ASP A 111 -2.03 3.45 -5.97
C ASP A 111 -0.67 2.89 -5.53
N LEU A 112 -0.43 1.60 -5.79
CA LEU A 112 0.80 0.90 -5.48
C LEU A 112 1.88 0.98 -6.58
N SER A 113 1.61 1.70 -7.67
CA SER A 113 2.44 1.72 -8.88
C SER A 113 2.71 0.32 -9.46
N ILE A 114 1.73 -0.58 -9.32
CA ILE A 114 1.71 -1.92 -9.93
C ILE A 114 0.96 -1.79 -11.25
N ASP A 115 1.56 -2.26 -12.34
CA ASP A 115 0.94 -2.25 -13.66
C ASP A 115 -0.11 -3.38 -13.78
N PRO A 116 -1.41 -3.06 -13.82
CA PRO A 116 -2.46 -4.07 -13.90
C PRO A 116 -2.55 -4.73 -15.28
N SER A 117 -1.99 -4.12 -16.33
CA SER A 117 -2.06 -4.63 -17.71
C SER A 117 -1.27 -5.93 -17.93
N LYS A 118 -0.37 -6.25 -16.99
CA LYS A 118 0.40 -7.50 -16.98
C LYS A 118 -0.42 -8.72 -16.58
N TYR A 119 -1.62 -8.52 -16.05
CA TYR A 119 -2.52 -9.59 -15.63
C TYR A 119 -3.69 -9.70 -16.61
N GLY A 120 -3.96 -10.90 -17.12
CA GLY A 120 -5.17 -11.13 -17.91
C GLY A 120 -6.41 -10.93 -17.06
N GLU A 121 -7.38 -10.14 -17.54
CA GLU A 121 -8.64 -9.86 -16.83
C GLU A 121 -9.39 -11.17 -16.46
N SER A 122 -9.24 -12.20 -17.28
CA SER A 122 -9.78 -13.55 -17.03
C SER A 122 -9.21 -14.20 -15.76
N LEU A 123 -7.95 -13.93 -15.39
CA LEU A 123 -7.31 -14.45 -14.18
C LEU A 123 -7.80 -13.73 -12.92
N LEU A 124 -8.26 -12.48 -13.06
CA LEU A 124 -8.84 -11.71 -11.96
C LEU A 124 -10.25 -12.23 -11.66
N ILE A 125 -11.03 -12.52 -12.69
CA ILE A 125 -12.43 -12.96 -12.54
C ILE A 125 -12.52 -14.45 -12.19
N LYS A 126 -11.75 -15.33 -12.84
CA LYS A 126 -11.70 -16.75 -12.51
C LYS A 126 -10.56 -17.03 -11.53
N ALA A 127 -10.91 -17.21 -10.26
CA ALA A 127 -9.97 -17.74 -9.29
C ALA A 127 -9.48 -19.13 -9.70
N PHE A 128 -8.21 -19.42 -9.44
CA PHE A 128 -7.71 -20.79 -9.49
C PHE A 128 -8.38 -21.58 -8.37
N ASN A 129 -9.44 -22.32 -8.69
CA ASN A 129 -10.08 -23.22 -7.75
C ASN A 129 -9.75 -24.66 -8.17
N VAL A 130 -8.89 -25.32 -7.39
CA VAL A 130 -8.52 -26.74 -7.57
C VAL A 130 -9.41 -27.66 -6.73
N LYS A 131 -10.36 -27.09 -5.96
CA LYS A 131 -11.35 -27.90 -5.25
C LYS A 131 -12.52 -28.19 -6.20
N GLU A 132 -12.47 -29.39 -6.80
CA GLU A 132 -13.66 -30.14 -7.21
C GLU A 132 -14.50 -30.55 -6.00
#